data_AF-A0A836UC65-F1
#
_entry.id   AF-A0A836UC65-F1
#
_cell.length_a   1.000
_cell.length_b   1.000
_cell.length_c   1.000
_cell.angle_alpha   90.00
_cell.angle_beta   90.00
_cell.angle_gamma   90.00
#
_symmetry.space_group_name_H-M   'P 1'
#
loop_
_entity.id
_entity.type
_entity.pdbx_description
1 polymer ?
#
loop_
_entity_poly.entity_id
_entity_poly.type
_entity_poly.pdbx_seq_one_letter_code
_entity_poly.pdbx_strand_id
1 'polypeptide(L)'
;MTATKDHTTAPIPMTDEQKFFFDLHGWIMLPSVLSADEIEPLKKEVYDGAKQSYQGELQTLLDHPAVSGILSEILAEEPYLGEDYYSYRCESSFITVRPPGWEKPQGTSTPHVVRPPQQANAMRYQVAGNKIFSGLTRVVWELEEVKAGLGGTTFLSGSHKAHFNYGGPDPYRPNISESAWEDSLHKTMAEYSCPAGSVIIFTESLLHAANDWTNPDNARCAVFNCYNSLWAQWHRVNLSHEAIEAMPPKRRTLFRGVWELGGNKEYSEDNRAL
;
A
#
# COMPACT_ATOMS: atom_id res chain seq x y z
N MET A 1 21.08 12.87 16.06
CA MET A 1 19.80 12.16 16.06
C MET A 1 18.72 13.21 15.89
N THR A 2 18.18 13.37 14.70
CA THR A 2 16.94 14.14 14.49
C THR A 2 15.83 13.42 15.27
N ALA A 3 15.08 14.15 16.09
CA ALA A 3 13.94 13.58 16.78
C ALA A 3 12.96 13.05 15.72
N THR A 4 12.60 11.77 15.82
CA THR A 4 11.62 11.16 14.92
C THR A 4 10.30 11.90 15.06
N LYS A 5 9.80 12.51 13.98
CA LYS A 5 8.48 13.13 13.98
C LYS A 5 7.43 12.05 14.26
N ASP A 6 6.60 12.32 15.26
CA ASP A 6 5.47 11.48 15.65
C ASP A 6 4.18 12.19 15.29
N HIS A 7 3.25 11.44 14.68
CA HIS A 7 1.92 11.97 14.39
C HIS A 7 1.10 11.89 15.67
N THR A 8 1.04 13.01 16.38
CA THR A 8 0.20 13.14 17.59
C THR A 8 -1.26 13.46 17.25
N THR A 9 -1.56 13.70 15.98
CA THR A 9 -2.89 14.00 15.47
C THR A 9 -3.74 12.72 15.34
N ALA A 10 -5.03 12.85 15.65
CA ALA A 10 -5.97 11.74 15.53
C ALA A 10 -6.10 11.29 14.05
N PRO A 11 -6.23 9.99 13.77
CA PRO A 11 -6.51 9.49 12.44
C PRO A 11 -7.77 10.12 11.84
N ILE A 12 -7.74 10.45 10.55
CA ILE A 12 -8.89 10.94 9.81
C ILE A 12 -9.75 9.73 9.41
N PRO A 13 -11.03 9.64 9.82
CA PRO A 13 -11.89 8.51 9.46
C PRO A 13 -12.08 8.36 7.95
N MET A 14 -12.18 7.11 7.48
CA MET A 14 -12.62 6.83 6.11
C MET A 14 -14.07 7.31 5.94
N THR A 15 -14.30 8.13 4.92
CA THR A 15 -15.65 8.61 4.58
C THR A 15 -16.48 7.51 3.89
N ASP A 16 -17.80 7.63 3.94
CA ASP A 16 -18.70 6.71 3.24
C ASP A 16 -18.45 6.68 1.72
N GLU A 17 -18.12 7.84 1.13
CA GLU A 17 -17.75 7.95 -0.29
C GLU A 17 -16.46 7.17 -0.59
N GLN A 18 -15.41 7.37 0.20
CA GLN A 18 -14.16 6.62 0.06
C GLN A 18 -14.41 5.12 0.22
N LYS A 19 -15.23 4.72 1.20
CA LYS A 19 -15.57 3.32 1.47
C LYS A 19 -16.31 2.69 0.28
N PHE A 20 -17.29 3.41 -0.27
CA PHE A 20 -18.02 2.99 -1.45
C PHE A 20 -17.10 2.81 -2.66
N PHE A 21 -16.25 3.80 -2.97
CA PHE A 21 -15.36 3.73 -4.13
C PHE A 21 -14.21 2.73 -3.95
N PHE A 22 -13.70 2.55 -2.73
CA PHE A 22 -12.74 1.49 -2.45
C PHE A 22 -13.37 0.11 -2.67
N ASP A 23 -14.61 -0.09 -2.21
CA ASP A 23 -15.32 -1.34 -2.48
C ASP A 23 -15.59 -1.54 -3.98
N LEU A 24 -16.03 -0.50 -4.68
CA LEU A 24 -16.36 -0.58 -6.11
C LEU A 24 -15.12 -0.86 -6.97
N HIS A 25 -14.04 -0.12 -6.76
CA HIS A 25 -12.86 -0.14 -7.63
C HIS A 25 -11.73 -1.03 -7.12
N GLY A 26 -11.65 -1.27 -5.81
CA GLY A 26 -10.50 -1.91 -5.16
C GLY A 26 -9.36 -0.95 -4.85
N TRP A 27 -9.53 0.34 -5.17
CA TRP A 27 -8.56 1.40 -4.93
C TRP A 27 -9.25 2.76 -4.79
N ILE A 28 -8.56 3.70 -4.13
CA ILE A 28 -8.91 5.12 -4.04
C ILE A 28 -7.64 5.98 -4.10
N MET A 29 -7.81 7.26 -4.42
CA MET A 29 -6.74 8.26 -4.39
C MET A 29 -7.17 9.43 -3.51
N LEU A 30 -6.26 9.89 -2.65
CA LEU A 30 -6.40 11.14 -1.92
C LEU A 30 -5.41 12.16 -2.51
N PRO A 31 -5.89 13.26 -3.12
CA PRO A 31 -5.02 14.24 -3.76
C PRO A 31 -4.37 15.16 -2.72
N SER A 32 -3.10 15.54 -2.95
CA SER A 32 -2.38 16.57 -2.18
C SER A 32 -2.52 16.44 -0.66
N VAL A 33 -2.33 15.22 -0.14
CA VAL A 33 -2.37 14.98 1.31
C VAL A 33 -1.19 15.65 2.01
N LEU A 34 -0.02 15.63 1.38
CA LEU A 34 1.18 16.32 1.86
C LEU A 34 1.31 17.70 1.24
N SER A 35 1.71 18.67 2.04
CA SER A 35 2.11 20.01 1.57
C SER A 35 3.50 19.99 0.93
N ALA A 36 3.82 21.04 0.16
CA ALA A 36 5.15 21.18 -0.44
C ALA A 36 6.28 21.12 0.60
N ASP A 37 6.11 21.76 1.76
CA ASP A 37 7.10 21.77 2.85
C ASP A 37 7.30 20.39 3.48
N GLU A 38 6.27 19.53 3.46
CA GLU A 38 6.38 18.14 3.90
C GLU A 38 7.04 17.26 2.84
N ILE A 39 6.79 17.51 1.55
CA ILE A 39 7.30 16.68 0.45
C ILE A 39 8.82 16.83 0.29
N GLU A 40 9.37 18.04 0.36
CA GLU A 40 10.79 18.30 0.09
C GLU A 40 11.77 17.50 0.95
N PRO A 41 11.64 17.41 2.30
CA PRO A 41 12.53 16.57 3.09
C PRO A 41 12.40 15.07 2.74
N LEU A 42 11.21 14.61 2.35
CA LEU A 42 10.99 13.20 1.96
C LEU A 42 11.66 12.89 0.62
N LYS A 43 11.51 13.77 -0.37
CA LYS A 43 12.21 13.68 -1.65
C LYS A 43 13.71 13.66 -1.44
N LYS A 44 14.23 14.50 -0.55
CA LYS A 44 15.66 14.53 -0.22
C LYS A 44 16.14 13.15 0.26
N GLU A 45 15.46 12.52 1.21
CA GLU A 45 15.82 11.16 1.69
C GLU A 45 15.81 10.13 0.54
N VAL A 46 14.78 10.18 -0.33
CA VAL A 46 14.67 9.29 -1.49
C VAL A 46 15.86 9.47 -2.44
N TYR A 47 16.17 10.71 -2.84
CA TYR A 47 17.24 11.00 -3.78
C TYR A 47 18.64 10.81 -3.19
N ASP A 48 18.80 10.93 -1.87
CA ASP A 48 20.03 10.58 -1.15
C ASP A 48 20.23 9.05 -1.03
N GLY A 49 19.26 8.26 -1.48
CA GLY A 49 19.41 6.81 -1.66
C GLY A 49 18.62 5.94 -0.69
N ALA A 50 17.68 6.51 0.08
CA ALA A 50 16.74 5.72 0.87
C ALA A 50 16.02 4.68 -0.01
N LYS A 51 15.80 3.49 0.55
CA LYS A 51 15.20 2.34 -0.12
C LYS A 51 13.84 1.97 0.45
N GLN A 52 13.54 2.41 1.68
CA GLN A 52 12.33 2.05 2.42
C GLN A 52 11.84 3.23 3.25
N SER A 53 10.54 3.27 3.54
CA SER A 53 9.94 4.31 4.38
C SER A 53 10.38 4.25 5.85
N TYR A 54 11.11 3.21 6.25
CA TYR A 54 11.65 3.09 7.61
C TYR A 54 12.80 4.07 7.90
N GLN A 55 13.25 4.83 6.91
CA GLN A 55 14.46 5.66 6.99
C GLN A 55 14.13 7.14 7.16
N GLY A 56 14.71 7.77 8.18
CA GLY A 56 14.64 9.23 8.37
C GLY A 56 13.20 9.75 8.45
N GLU A 57 12.96 10.87 7.77
CA GLU A 57 11.64 11.54 7.75
C GLU A 57 10.56 10.69 7.05
N LEU A 58 10.93 9.73 6.20
CA LEU A 58 9.97 8.86 5.50
C LEU A 58 9.13 8.01 6.46
N GLN A 59 9.57 7.83 7.71
CA GLN A 59 8.81 7.10 8.72
C GLN A 59 7.45 7.75 9.00
N THR A 60 7.33 9.06 8.77
CA THR A 60 6.05 9.79 8.91
C THR A 60 4.97 9.33 7.91
N LEU A 61 5.36 8.62 6.84
CA LEU A 61 4.43 8.07 5.85
C LEU A 61 3.82 6.72 6.27
N LEU A 62 4.41 6.05 7.27
CA LEU A 62 3.97 4.73 7.73
C LEU A 62 2.60 4.78 8.43
N ASP A 63 2.30 5.91 9.04
CA ASP A 63 1.14 6.10 9.89
C ASP A 63 0.58 7.52 9.82
N HIS A 64 0.63 8.10 8.62
CA HIS A 64 0.04 9.41 8.36
C HIS A 64 -1.47 9.40 8.69
N PRO A 65 -2.02 10.40 9.41
CA PRO A 65 -3.41 10.43 9.85
C PRO A 65 -4.46 10.22 8.74
N ALA A 66 -4.20 10.76 7.55
CA ALA A 66 -5.07 10.61 6.38
C ALA A 66 -5.20 9.15 5.87
N VAL A 67 -4.23 8.30 6.20
CA VAL A 67 -4.19 6.89 5.79
C VAL A 67 -4.57 5.98 6.96
N SER A 68 -4.16 6.30 8.19
CA SER A 68 -4.41 5.46 9.37
C SER A 68 -5.88 5.13 9.60
N GLY A 69 -6.79 6.09 9.42
CA GLY A 69 -8.23 5.81 9.60
C GLY A 69 -8.80 4.89 8.51
N ILE A 70 -8.28 5.00 7.28
CA ILE A 70 -8.63 4.10 6.17
C ILE A 70 -8.11 2.69 6.43
N LEU A 71 -6.84 2.56 6.85
CA LEU A 71 -6.24 1.27 7.19
C LEU A 71 -7.00 0.59 8.33
N SER A 72 -7.32 1.31 9.41
CA SER A 72 -8.16 0.77 10.49
C SER A 72 -9.55 0.35 10.00
N GLU A 73 -10.15 1.08 9.06
CA GLU A 73 -11.46 0.73 8.53
C GLU A 73 -11.45 -0.56 7.68
N ILE A 74 -10.37 -0.86 6.97
CA ILE A 74 -10.32 -1.99 6.02
C ILE A 74 -9.47 -3.18 6.50
N LEU A 75 -8.69 -3.03 7.57
CA LEU A 75 -7.77 -4.06 8.11
C LEU A 75 -8.07 -4.48 9.55
N ALA A 76 -8.90 -3.73 10.27
CA ALA A 76 -9.15 -3.95 11.69
C ALA A 76 -10.64 -3.98 12.01
N GLU A 77 -11.01 -4.53 13.16
CA GLU A 77 -12.40 -4.70 13.60
C GLU A 77 -12.50 -4.59 15.13
N GLU A 78 -13.70 -4.31 15.63
CA GLU A 78 -13.99 -4.39 17.07
C GLU A 78 -13.89 -5.86 17.56
N PRO A 79 -13.40 -6.11 18.79
CA PRO A 79 -12.96 -5.16 19.82
C PRO A 79 -11.46 -4.82 19.77
N TYR A 80 -10.79 -4.97 18.63
CA TYR A 80 -9.33 -4.86 18.52
C TYR A 80 -8.82 -3.46 18.15
N LEU A 81 -9.73 -2.49 18.05
CA LEU A 81 -9.41 -1.08 17.87
C LEU A 81 -8.80 -0.49 19.14
N GLY A 82 -7.81 0.39 18.99
CA GLY A 82 -7.15 1.04 20.12
C GLY A 82 -6.51 2.38 19.74
N GLU A 83 -6.33 3.24 20.74
CA GLU A 83 -5.75 4.57 20.56
C GLU A 83 -4.23 4.58 20.71
N ASP A 84 -3.69 3.69 21.56
CA ASP A 84 -2.26 3.65 21.90
C ASP A 84 -1.41 2.76 20.96
N TYR A 85 -2.05 2.07 20.03
CA TYR A 85 -1.41 1.16 19.07
C TYR A 85 -2.15 1.19 17.73
N TYR A 86 -1.50 0.75 16.66
CA TYR A 86 -2.19 0.56 15.37
C TYR A 86 -2.84 -0.82 15.32
N SER A 87 -4.11 -0.90 14.93
CA SER A 87 -4.82 -2.19 14.81
C SER A 87 -4.55 -2.93 13.49
N TYR A 88 -3.44 -2.57 12.83
CA TYR A 88 -2.95 -3.14 11.59
C TYR A 88 -1.41 -3.16 11.63
N ARG A 89 -0.79 -3.85 10.69
CA ARG A 89 0.67 -4.02 10.61
C ARG A 89 1.21 -3.52 9.30
N CYS A 90 2.46 -3.06 9.28
CA CYS A 90 3.22 -2.78 8.07
C CYS A 90 4.16 -3.95 7.77
N GLU A 91 3.95 -4.62 6.64
CA GLU A 91 4.72 -5.82 6.28
C GLU A 91 5.95 -5.54 5.44
N SER A 92 5.86 -4.57 4.53
CA SER A 92 6.94 -4.25 3.62
C SER A 92 6.88 -2.80 3.19
N SER A 93 8.06 -2.26 2.87
CA SER A 93 8.20 -0.98 2.23
C SER A 93 9.29 -1.05 1.18
N PHE A 94 9.08 -0.34 0.08
CA PHE A 94 10.11 -0.08 -0.93
C PHE A 94 9.87 1.27 -1.60
N ILE A 95 10.93 1.81 -2.18
CA ILE A 95 10.92 3.10 -2.88
C ILE A 95 11.29 2.88 -4.34
N THR A 96 10.59 3.55 -5.25
CA THR A 96 10.95 3.57 -6.67
C THR A 96 11.18 4.99 -7.14
N VAL A 97 12.32 5.20 -7.79
CA VAL A 97 12.60 6.41 -8.57
C VAL A 97 12.68 5.99 -10.03
N ARG A 98 11.84 6.57 -10.88
CA ARG A 98 11.81 6.30 -12.33
C ARG A 98 12.13 7.60 -13.07
N PRO A 99 13.36 7.81 -13.54
CA PRO A 99 13.70 8.99 -14.33
C PRO A 99 12.92 9.02 -15.66
N PRO A 100 12.81 10.18 -16.34
CA PRO A 100 12.26 10.24 -17.70
C PRO A 100 12.87 9.20 -18.63
N GLY A 101 12.03 8.44 -19.32
CA GLY A 101 12.47 7.35 -20.20
C GLY A 101 12.87 6.06 -19.48
N TRP A 102 12.56 5.93 -18.18
CA TRP A 102 12.80 4.68 -17.47
C TRP A 102 11.94 3.56 -18.05
N GLU A 103 12.62 2.50 -18.46
CA GLU A 103 11.99 1.27 -18.93
C GLU A 103 11.93 0.24 -17.80
N LYS A 104 10.80 -0.46 -17.75
CA LYS A 104 10.56 -1.46 -16.72
C LYS A 104 11.49 -2.68 -16.85
N PRO A 105 11.99 -3.23 -15.73
CA PRO A 105 12.63 -4.55 -15.72
C PRO A 105 11.66 -5.64 -16.18
N GLN A 106 12.17 -6.62 -16.93
CA GLN A 106 11.39 -7.76 -17.43
C GLN A 106 10.61 -8.45 -16.28
N GLY A 107 9.30 -8.70 -16.49
CA GLY A 107 8.44 -9.45 -15.57
C GLY A 107 7.61 -8.64 -14.57
N THR A 108 7.85 -7.32 -14.41
CA THR A 108 7.05 -6.44 -13.53
C THR A 108 5.88 -5.75 -14.24
N SER A 109 5.80 -5.92 -15.56
CA SER A 109 4.87 -5.23 -16.47
C SER A 109 3.54 -5.93 -16.64
N THR A 110 3.53 -7.25 -16.50
CA THR A 110 2.32 -8.03 -16.69
C THR A 110 1.39 -7.73 -15.52
N PRO A 111 0.15 -7.27 -15.78
CA PRO A 111 -0.83 -7.05 -14.73
C PRO A 111 -0.96 -8.30 -13.86
N HIS A 112 -0.76 -8.10 -12.57
CA HIS A 112 -0.63 -9.17 -11.59
C HIS A 112 -1.47 -8.87 -10.36
N VAL A 113 -1.69 -9.93 -9.60
CA VAL A 113 -2.60 -9.95 -8.46
C VAL A 113 -2.20 -11.08 -7.53
N VAL A 114 -2.45 -10.91 -6.24
CA VAL A 114 -2.22 -11.97 -5.26
C VAL A 114 -3.34 -13.00 -5.36
N ARG A 115 -2.97 -14.25 -5.66
CA ARG A 115 -3.82 -15.45 -5.65
C ARG A 115 -5.16 -15.34 -6.43
N PRO A 116 -5.12 -15.19 -7.76
CA PRO A 116 -6.33 -15.20 -8.58
C PRO A 116 -6.78 -16.60 -9.01
N PRO A 117 -8.03 -16.72 -9.51
CA PRO A 117 -9.14 -15.82 -9.21
C PRO A 117 -9.36 -15.76 -7.69
N GLN A 118 -10.13 -14.80 -7.19
CA GLN A 118 -10.27 -14.61 -5.74
C GLN A 118 -10.68 -15.92 -5.03
N GLN A 119 -9.76 -16.43 -4.22
CA GLN A 119 -9.90 -17.63 -3.40
C GLN A 119 -10.00 -17.25 -1.93
N ALA A 120 -10.74 -18.05 -1.16
CA ALA A 120 -10.76 -17.93 0.30
C ALA A 120 -9.33 -18.08 0.86
N ASN A 121 -8.84 -17.03 1.51
CA ASN A 121 -7.57 -17.01 2.21
C ASN A 121 -7.58 -15.86 3.24
N ALA A 122 -6.59 -15.82 4.13
CA ALA A 122 -6.53 -14.85 5.23
C ALA A 122 -6.37 -13.38 4.77
N MET A 123 -6.01 -13.15 3.50
CA MET A 123 -5.71 -11.83 2.94
C MET A 123 -6.65 -11.46 1.78
N ARG A 124 -7.67 -12.28 1.53
CA ARG A 124 -8.70 -12.05 0.51
C ARG A 124 -9.42 -10.73 0.77
N TYR A 125 -9.74 -10.02 -0.30
CA TYR A 125 -10.74 -8.95 -0.24
C TYR A 125 -12.16 -9.54 -0.01
N GLN A 126 -12.85 -9.05 1.01
CA GLN A 126 -14.27 -9.36 1.21
C GLN A 126 -14.99 -8.25 1.96
N VAL A 127 -16.31 -8.18 1.75
CA VAL A 127 -17.21 -7.39 2.59
C VAL A 127 -18.18 -8.33 3.29
N ALA A 128 -18.25 -8.24 4.61
CA ALA A 128 -19.19 -9.00 5.43
C ALA A 128 -19.63 -8.14 6.61
N GLY A 129 -20.93 -8.15 6.93
CA GLY A 129 -21.45 -7.40 8.06
C GLY A 129 -21.18 -5.89 7.99
N ASN A 130 -21.23 -5.29 6.79
CA ASN A 130 -20.90 -3.87 6.54
C ASN A 130 -19.43 -3.49 6.82
N LYS A 131 -18.53 -4.47 6.90
CA LYS A 131 -17.10 -4.27 7.11
C LYS A 131 -16.29 -4.78 5.94
N ILE A 132 -15.30 -4.00 5.53
CA ILE A 132 -14.31 -4.39 4.52
C ILE A 132 -13.18 -5.12 5.23
N PHE A 133 -12.74 -6.23 4.66
CA PHE A 133 -11.54 -6.95 5.01
C PHE A 133 -10.65 -7.02 3.78
N SER A 134 -9.54 -6.27 3.79
CA SER A 134 -8.65 -6.13 2.64
C SER A 134 -7.20 -6.39 3.05
N GLY A 135 -6.88 -7.63 3.43
CA GLY A 135 -5.49 -8.00 3.71
C GLY A 135 -4.57 -7.73 2.53
N LEU A 136 -3.29 -7.46 2.79
CA LEU A 136 -2.35 -6.89 1.82
C LEU A 136 -2.91 -5.69 1.06
N THR A 137 -3.05 -4.58 1.78
CA THR A 137 -3.37 -3.29 1.16
C THR A 137 -2.09 -2.48 0.97
N ARG A 138 -1.89 -1.95 -0.23
CA ARG A 138 -0.81 -1.02 -0.53
C ARG A 138 -1.24 0.42 -0.35
N VAL A 139 -0.30 1.21 0.14
CA VAL A 139 -0.35 2.67 0.17
C VAL A 139 0.85 3.16 -0.61
N VAL A 140 0.60 3.97 -1.64
CA VAL A 140 1.61 4.52 -2.54
C VAL A 140 1.56 6.03 -2.43
N TRP A 141 2.61 6.60 -1.85
CA TRP A 141 2.79 8.05 -1.81
C TRP A 141 3.51 8.49 -3.07
N GLU A 142 2.87 9.35 -3.86
CA GLU A 142 3.49 9.99 -5.02
C GLU A 142 4.07 11.34 -4.56
N LEU A 143 5.39 11.43 -4.47
CA LEU A 143 6.11 12.63 -4.02
C LEU A 143 6.36 13.62 -5.16
N GLU A 144 6.02 13.26 -6.39
CA GLU A 144 6.07 14.10 -7.58
C GLU A 144 4.73 14.03 -8.32
N GLU A 145 4.48 14.96 -9.24
CA GLU A 145 3.30 14.89 -10.11
C GLU A 145 3.30 13.61 -10.95
N VAL A 146 2.12 12.97 -11.02
CA VAL A 146 1.83 11.86 -11.93
C VAL A 146 0.75 12.29 -12.90
N LYS A 147 0.95 12.00 -14.18
CA LYS A 147 -0.03 12.23 -15.24
C LYS A 147 -0.50 10.89 -15.81
N ALA A 148 -1.81 10.75 -16.00
CA ALA A 148 -2.40 9.59 -16.67
C ALA A 148 -1.78 9.43 -18.07
N GLY A 149 -1.62 8.18 -18.51
CA GLY A 149 -0.94 7.82 -19.75
C GLY A 149 0.59 7.90 -19.70
N LEU A 150 1.20 8.40 -18.62
CA LEU A 150 2.65 8.63 -18.55
C LEU A 150 3.42 7.71 -17.57
N GLY A 151 2.85 6.55 -17.23
CA GLY A 151 3.59 5.49 -16.53
C GLY A 151 3.34 5.35 -15.03
N GLY A 152 2.28 5.96 -14.50
CA GLY A 152 1.78 5.70 -13.15
C GLY A 152 1.40 4.22 -12.95
N THR A 153 1.04 3.84 -11.72
CA THR A 153 0.46 2.49 -11.49
C THR A 153 -0.90 2.41 -12.19
N THR A 154 -1.21 1.29 -12.84
CA THR A 154 -2.53 1.05 -13.45
C THR A 154 -3.31 -0.01 -12.71
N PHE A 155 -4.64 0.05 -12.78
CA PHE A 155 -5.55 -0.82 -12.04
C PHE A 155 -6.69 -1.35 -12.91
N LEU A 156 -6.95 -2.66 -12.91
CA LEU A 156 -8.19 -3.18 -13.47
C LEU A 156 -9.31 -3.10 -12.43
N SER A 157 -9.98 -1.95 -12.36
CA SER A 157 -10.98 -1.66 -11.34
C SER A 157 -12.05 -2.75 -11.22
N GLY A 158 -12.35 -3.18 -9.99
CA GLY A 158 -13.35 -4.21 -9.69
C GLY A 158 -12.82 -5.65 -9.75
N SER A 159 -11.61 -5.88 -10.26
CA SER A 159 -11.07 -7.24 -10.39
C SER A 159 -10.76 -7.91 -9.05
N HIS A 160 -10.67 -7.14 -7.96
CA HIS A 160 -10.53 -7.65 -6.59
C HIS A 160 -11.72 -8.46 -6.08
N LYS A 161 -12.81 -8.50 -6.85
CA LYS A 161 -13.99 -9.35 -6.63
C LYS A 161 -14.14 -10.45 -7.70
N ALA A 162 -13.19 -10.58 -8.62
CA ALA A 162 -13.29 -11.52 -9.73
C ALA A 162 -13.10 -12.97 -9.26
N HIS A 163 -14.11 -13.80 -9.48
CA HIS A 163 -14.09 -15.24 -9.22
C HIS A 163 -13.85 -16.10 -10.48
N PHE A 164 -13.73 -15.46 -11.65
CA PHE A 164 -13.46 -16.12 -12.92
C PHE A 164 -12.00 -15.90 -13.36
N ASN A 165 -11.43 -16.88 -14.04
CA ASN A 165 -10.09 -16.78 -14.62
C ASN A 165 -10.01 -15.66 -15.67
N TYR A 166 -8.81 -15.11 -15.89
CA TYR A 166 -8.55 -13.98 -16.78
C TYR A 166 -8.26 -14.41 -18.23
N GLY A 167 -8.78 -15.56 -18.68
CA GLY A 167 -8.64 -16.01 -20.07
C GLY A 167 -7.33 -16.71 -20.43
N GLY A 168 -6.44 -16.95 -19.45
CA GLY A 168 -5.22 -17.74 -19.61
C GLY A 168 -5.45 -19.25 -19.44
N PRO A 169 -4.50 -20.10 -19.87
CA PRO A 169 -4.61 -21.56 -19.77
C PRO A 169 -4.51 -22.10 -18.33
N ASP A 170 -3.81 -21.37 -17.45
CA ASP A 170 -3.67 -21.70 -16.03
C ASP A 170 -4.64 -20.85 -15.18
N PRO A 171 -5.69 -21.47 -14.59
CA PRO A 171 -6.66 -20.74 -13.78
C PRO A 171 -6.09 -20.20 -12.46
N TYR A 172 -4.87 -20.57 -12.05
CA TYR A 172 -4.27 -20.12 -10.79
C TYR A 172 -3.11 -19.14 -10.98
N ARG A 173 -2.83 -18.75 -12.22
CA ARG A 173 -1.71 -17.89 -12.55
C ARG A 173 -1.89 -16.48 -11.96
N PRO A 174 -0.93 -15.96 -11.19
CA PRO A 174 -1.04 -14.68 -10.48
C PRO A 174 -0.90 -13.43 -11.37
N ASN A 175 -1.16 -13.56 -12.66
CA ASN A 175 -1.05 -12.49 -13.65
C ASN A 175 -1.78 -12.88 -14.93
N ILE A 176 -1.90 -11.93 -15.86
CA ILE A 176 -2.63 -12.12 -17.11
C ILE A 176 -1.78 -12.68 -18.26
N SER A 177 -0.53 -13.08 -18.03
CA SER A 177 0.32 -13.61 -19.11
C SER A 177 -0.30 -14.85 -19.74
N GLU A 178 -0.12 -14.99 -21.06
CA GLU A 178 -0.76 -16.04 -21.88
C GLU A 178 -2.28 -15.94 -21.97
N SER A 179 -2.89 -14.87 -21.47
CA SER A 179 -4.31 -14.61 -21.71
C SER A 179 -4.55 -14.16 -23.15
N ALA A 180 -5.55 -14.76 -23.80
CA ALA A 180 -6.05 -14.26 -25.08
C ALA A 180 -6.68 -12.86 -24.99
N TRP A 181 -6.87 -12.33 -23.79
CA TRP A 181 -7.51 -11.04 -23.50
C TRP A 181 -6.52 -9.96 -23.06
N GLU A 182 -5.21 -10.25 -23.03
CA GLU A 182 -4.17 -9.36 -22.50
C GLU A 182 -4.30 -7.92 -23.02
N ASP A 183 -4.37 -7.73 -24.34
CA ASP A 183 -4.56 -6.41 -24.97
C ASP A 183 -5.84 -5.69 -24.51
N SER A 184 -6.95 -6.42 -24.39
CA SER A 184 -8.23 -5.84 -23.98
C SER A 184 -8.25 -5.46 -22.50
N LEU A 185 -7.58 -6.27 -21.66
CA LEU A 185 -7.42 -6.00 -20.23
C LEU A 185 -6.56 -4.76 -20.03
N HIS A 186 -5.42 -4.66 -20.74
CA HIS A 186 -4.54 -3.49 -20.70
C HIS A 186 -5.28 -2.20 -21.08
N LYS A 187 -6.05 -2.20 -22.16
CA LYS A 187 -6.84 -1.02 -22.59
C LYS A 187 -7.93 -0.60 -21.60
N THR A 188 -8.33 -1.48 -20.70
CA THR A 188 -9.39 -1.24 -19.71
C THR A 188 -8.81 -0.85 -18.34
N MET A 189 -7.50 -0.98 -18.14
CA MET A 189 -6.89 -0.59 -16.87
C MET A 189 -7.01 0.91 -16.66
N ALA A 190 -7.51 1.30 -15.50
CA ALA A 190 -7.61 2.67 -15.06
C ALA A 190 -6.21 3.25 -14.79
N GLU A 191 -6.06 4.50 -15.17
CA GLU A 191 -4.91 5.36 -14.90
C GLU A 191 -5.36 6.53 -14.01
N TYR A 192 -4.40 7.21 -13.39
CA TYR A 192 -4.67 8.39 -12.58
C TYR A 192 -3.70 9.52 -12.89
N SER A 193 -4.17 10.75 -12.68
CA SER A 193 -3.32 11.94 -12.56
C SER A 193 -3.45 12.48 -11.15
N CYS A 194 -2.34 12.87 -10.55
CA CYS A 194 -2.35 13.46 -9.22
C CYS A 194 -1.18 14.43 -9.03
N PRO A 195 -1.38 15.52 -8.26
CA PRO A 195 -0.29 16.40 -7.85
C PRO A 195 0.65 15.68 -6.86
N ALA A 196 1.86 16.22 -6.70
CA ALA A 196 2.79 15.78 -5.67
C ALA A 196 2.14 15.80 -4.27
N GLY A 197 2.50 14.82 -3.43
CA GLY A 197 1.95 14.64 -2.09
C GLY A 197 0.63 13.86 -2.05
N SER A 198 0.17 13.35 -3.19
CA SER A 198 -1.02 12.50 -3.25
C SER A 198 -0.72 11.07 -2.81
N VAL A 199 -1.75 10.34 -2.38
CA VAL A 199 -1.62 8.94 -1.97
C VAL A 199 -2.67 8.06 -2.66
N ILE A 200 -2.23 6.90 -3.14
CA ILE A 200 -3.08 5.87 -3.73
C ILE A 200 -3.13 4.70 -2.76
N ILE A 201 -4.33 4.21 -2.47
CA ILE A 201 -4.55 3.08 -1.57
C ILE A 201 -5.29 2.00 -2.36
N PHE A 202 -4.73 0.79 -2.45
CA PHE A 202 -5.34 -0.30 -3.22
C PHE A 202 -5.12 -1.67 -2.58
N THR A 203 -6.06 -2.59 -2.78
CA THR A 203 -5.91 -3.99 -2.34
C THR A 203 -5.01 -4.78 -3.30
N GLU A 204 -4.08 -5.60 -2.82
CA GLU A 204 -3.27 -6.50 -3.67
C GLU A 204 -4.11 -7.64 -4.27
N SER A 205 -5.37 -7.76 -3.85
CA SER A 205 -6.40 -8.55 -4.53
C SER A 205 -6.82 -7.97 -5.89
N LEU A 206 -6.43 -6.72 -6.20
CA LEU A 206 -6.70 -6.03 -7.46
C LEU A 206 -5.61 -6.33 -8.49
N LEU A 207 -6.00 -6.53 -9.75
CA LEU A 207 -5.05 -6.62 -10.85
C LEU A 207 -4.46 -5.23 -11.07
N HIS A 208 -3.13 -5.15 -10.99
CA HIS A 208 -2.39 -3.91 -11.11
C HIS A 208 -1.07 -4.13 -11.85
N ALA A 209 -0.49 -3.06 -12.38
CA ALA A 209 0.77 -3.14 -13.11
C ALA A 209 1.66 -1.91 -12.87
N ALA A 210 2.97 -2.15 -12.96
CA ALA A 210 3.95 -1.10 -13.15
C ALA A 210 4.14 -0.83 -14.65
N ASN A 211 4.19 0.44 -15.03
CA ASN A 211 4.36 0.87 -16.41
C ASN A 211 5.72 1.55 -16.63
N ASP A 212 6.16 1.62 -17.89
CA ASP A 212 7.30 2.44 -18.29
C ASP A 212 7.01 3.90 -17.96
N TRP A 213 8.01 4.64 -17.48
CA TRP A 213 7.84 6.03 -17.12
C TRP A 213 8.17 6.94 -18.32
N THR A 214 7.14 7.47 -18.94
CA THR A 214 7.25 8.24 -20.20
C THR A 214 7.04 9.74 -20.00
N ASN A 215 6.82 10.20 -18.76
CA ASN A 215 6.74 11.63 -18.46
C ASN A 215 8.12 12.29 -18.67
N PRO A 216 8.24 13.26 -19.60
CA PRO A 216 9.50 13.94 -19.86
C PRO A 216 9.83 15.02 -18.81
N ASP A 217 8.84 15.50 -18.06
CA ASP A 217 8.97 16.71 -17.23
C ASP A 217 9.62 16.43 -15.87
N ASN A 218 9.38 15.23 -15.30
CA ASN A 218 9.88 14.85 -13.98
C ASN A 218 10.10 13.34 -13.86
N ALA A 219 10.94 12.94 -12.90
CA ALA A 219 11.00 11.54 -12.47
C ALA A 219 9.76 11.18 -11.64
N ARG A 220 9.33 9.92 -11.67
CA ARG A 220 8.42 9.40 -10.65
C ARG A 220 9.21 9.19 -9.36
N CYS A 221 8.71 9.69 -8.24
CA CYS A 221 9.25 9.46 -6.91
C CYS A 221 8.13 8.88 -6.05
N ALA A 222 8.16 7.57 -5.80
CA ALA A 222 7.06 6.87 -5.12
C ALA A 222 7.54 6.01 -3.95
N VAL A 223 6.84 6.10 -2.83
CA VAL A 223 7.07 5.31 -1.61
C VAL A 223 5.91 4.33 -1.43
N PHE A 224 6.21 3.04 -1.45
CA PHE A 224 5.23 1.97 -1.31
C PHE A 224 5.33 1.39 0.09
N ASN A 225 4.19 1.31 0.78
CA ASN A 225 4.03 0.60 2.04
C ASN A 225 2.92 -0.45 1.86
N CYS A 226 3.10 -1.63 2.43
CA CYS A 226 2.12 -2.71 2.40
C CYS A 226 1.68 -3.06 3.81
N TYR A 227 0.36 -3.11 4.01
CA TYR A 227 -0.25 -3.31 5.31
C TYR A 227 -1.15 -4.54 5.33
N ASN A 228 -1.27 -5.13 6.51
CA ASN A 228 -2.13 -6.27 6.73
C ASN A 228 -2.85 -6.17 8.07
N SER A 229 -3.88 -7.00 8.25
CA SER A 229 -4.54 -7.17 9.54
C SER A 229 -3.58 -7.79 10.57
N LEU A 230 -3.97 -7.77 11.84
CA LEU A 230 -3.24 -8.46 12.92
C LEU A 230 -3.25 -9.99 12.77
N TRP A 231 -4.08 -10.51 11.86
CA TRP A 231 -4.36 -11.94 11.72
C TRP A 231 -3.48 -12.66 10.70
N ALA A 232 -2.74 -11.93 9.86
CA ALA A 232 -1.99 -12.53 8.76
C ALA A 232 -0.62 -11.88 8.54
N GLN A 233 0.28 -12.66 7.93
CA GLN A 233 1.56 -12.21 7.42
C GLN A 233 1.87 -12.84 6.06
N TRP A 234 2.34 -12.04 5.11
CA TRP A 234 2.83 -12.54 3.83
C TRP A 234 4.34 -12.34 3.65
N HIS A 235 4.83 -11.13 3.92
CA HIS A 235 6.25 -10.81 3.80
C HIS A 235 6.96 -10.98 5.13
N ARG A 236 8.25 -11.35 5.08
CA ARG A 236 9.12 -11.21 6.24
C ARG A 236 9.51 -9.76 6.42
N VAL A 237 9.48 -9.26 7.65
CA VAL A 237 9.92 -7.90 7.93
C VAL A 237 11.45 -7.86 7.85
N ASN A 238 11.96 -7.05 6.92
CA ASN A 238 13.39 -6.84 6.75
C ASN A 238 13.82 -5.55 7.45
N LEU A 239 13.67 -5.50 8.78
CA LEU A 239 14.02 -4.37 9.63
C LEU A 239 14.60 -4.89 10.95
N SER A 240 15.70 -4.30 11.44
CA SER A 240 16.32 -4.74 12.69
C SER A 240 15.50 -4.31 13.91
N HIS A 241 15.67 -5.03 15.03
CA HIS A 241 15.02 -4.68 16.29
C HIS A 241 15.36 -3.25 16.73
N GLU A 242 16.63 -2.87 16.62
CA GLU A 242 17.12 -1.54 17.01
C GLU A 242 16.50 -0.43 16.14
N ALA A 243 16.29 -0.70 14.85
CA ALA A 243 15.65 0.26 13.95
C ALA A 243 14.17 0.47 14.30
N ILE A 244 13.47 -0.57 14.74
CA ILE A 244 12.08 -0.46 15.22
C ILE A 244 12.05 0.27 16.57
N GLU A 245 12.91 -0.08 17.52
CA GLU A 245 12.99 0.57 18.83
C GLU A 245 13.33 2.08 18.74
N ALA A 246 13.99 2.51 17.67
CA ALA A 246 14.24 3.93 17.42
C ALA A 246 12.99 4.71 17.00
N MET A 247 11.91 4.04 16.59
CA MET A 247 10.64 4.69 16.22
C MET A 247 9.83 5.11 17.46
N PRO A 248 8.86 6.02 17.33
CA PRO A 248 7.92 6.33 18.40
C PRO A 248 7.13 5.08 18.86
N PRO A 249 6.79 4.94 20.16
CA PRO A 249 6.20 3.72 20.71
C PRO A 249 5.01 3.17 19.92
N LYS A 250 4.05 4.04 19.56
CA LYS A 250 2.87 3.64 18.78
C LYS A 250 3.23 3.09 17.40
N ARG A 251 4.22 3.66 16.72
CA ARG A 251 4.67 3.20 15.40
C ARG A 251 5.36 1.85 15.44
N ARG A 252 6.06 1.51 16.53
CA ARG A 252 6.67 0.18 16.72
C ARG A 252 5.64 -0.93 16.59
N THR A 253 4.40 -0.66 17.03
CA THR A 253 3.30 -1.63 16.99
C THR A 253 2.93 -2.08 15.58
N LEU A 254 3.33 -1.34 14.52
CA LEU A 254 3.18 -1.78 13.13
C LEU A 254 3.98 -3.05 12.80
N PHE A 255 5.02 -3.37 13.59
CA PHE A 255 5.97 -4.45 13.31
C PHE A 255 5.87 -5.62 14.30
N ARG A 256 4.76 -5.70 15.04
CA ARG A 256 4.53 -6.78 16.03
C ARG A 256 4.08 -8.10 15.40
N GLY A 257 4.09 -9.18 16.17
CA GLY A 257 3.75 -10.55 15.74
C GLY A 257 2.29 -10.73 15.31
N VAL A 258 1.98 -11.91 14.76
CA VAL A 258 0.65 -12.29 14.23
C VAL A 258 -0.12 -13.15 15.24
N TRP A 259 -0.59 -12.53 16.32
CA TRP A 259 -1.46 -13.17 17.30
C TRP A 259 -2.24 -12.08 18.03
N GLU A 260 -3.32 -12.41 18.73
CA GLU A 260 -4.09 -11.38 19.47
C GLU A 260 -4.55 -11.86 20.85
N LEU A 261 -4.64 -13.18 21.06
CA LEU A 261 -5.05 -13.74 22.34
C LEU A 261 -4.06 -13.34 23.45
N GLY A 262 -4.49 -12.44 24.34
CA GLY A 262 -3.64 -11.88 25.40
C GLY A 262 -3.32 -10.40 25.27
N GLY A 263 -3.83 -9.71 24.23
CA GLY A 263 -3.69 -8.25 24.08
C GLY A 263 -2.40 -7.86 23.37
N ASN A 264 -2.22 -8.29 22.12
CA ASN A 264 -1.07 -7.95 21.29
C ASN A 264 -1.11 -6.46 20.88
N LYS A 265 -0.66 -5.60 21.79
CA LYS A 265 -0.74 -4.13 21.69
C LYS A 265 0.64 -3.47 21.62
N GLU A 266 1.69 -4.21 21.94
CA GLU A 266 3.04 -3.68 22.07
C GLU A 266 4.02 -4.48 21.20
N TYR A 267 5.04 -3.79 20.70
CA TYR A 267 6.17 -4.43 20.05
C TYR A 267 7.21 -4.84 21.10
N SER A 268 7.85 -5.99 20.89
CA SER A 268 9.07 -6.41 21.58
C SER A 268 9.88 -7.30 20.64
N GLU A 269 11.14 -7.60 20.97
CA GLU A 269 11.94 -8.53 20.15
C GLU A 269 11.29 -9.91 20.03
N ASP A 270 10.74 -10.44 21.14
CA ASP A 270 10.03 -11.72 21.18
C ASP A 270 8.65 -11.67 20.48
N ASN A 271 8.10 -10.46 20.30
CA ASN A 271 6.84 -10.21 19.62
C ASN A 271 7.04 -9.48 18.28
N ARG A 272 8.14 -9.70 17.57
CA ARG A 272 8.35 -9.11 16.25
C ARG A 272 7.69 -9.93 15.15
N ALA A 273 7.24 -9.26 14.09
CA ALA A 273 6.95 -9.92 12.84
C ALA A 273 8.22 -10.64 12.33
N LEU A 274 8.06 -11.91 11.92
CA LEU A 274 9.18 -12.76 11.46
C LEU A 274 9.60 -12.49 10.02
#